data_AF-A0A936K0Z2-F1
#
_entry.id   AF-A0A936K0Z2-F1
#
_cell.length_a   1.000
_cell.length_b   1.000
_cell.length_c   1.000
_cell.angle_alpha   90.00
_cell.angle_beta   90.00
_cell.angle_gamma   90.00
#
_symmetry.space_group_name_H-M   'P 1'
#
loop_
_entity.id
_entity.type
_entity.pdbx_description
1 polymer ?
#
loop_
_entity_poly.entity_id
_entity_poly.type
_entity_poly.pdbx_seq_one_letter_code
_entity_poly.pdbx_strand_id
1 'polypeptide(L)'
;MNVLKLFCATAVLIAIPTASMAYGVGYPDTYSDLLWRVSSNVPGLSGCTELQVDATGDLNKSSKLSIYGALNCPQQQGGSYGVVGGAYFGSDGSFNMTLIVGSSTTLECTRLSSSLSGSCVYYNTSGATLGPAYLTFR
;
A
#
# COMPACT_ATOMS: atom_id res chain seq x y z
N MET A 1 48.59 -27.22 -36.70
CA MET A 1 47.76 -26.26 -35.94
C MET A 1 46.30 -26.68 -36.11
N ASN A 2 45.54 -26.88 -35.02
CA ASN A 2 44.05 -27.02 -34.96
C ASN A 2 43.50 -28.21 -34.14
N VAL A 3 44.08 -28.53 -32.98
CA VAL A 3 43.35 -29.38 -32.00
C VAL A 3 43.37 -28.79 -30.58
N LEU A 4 44.30 -27.88 -30.29
CA LEU A 4 44.48 -27.34 -28.93
C LEU A 4 43.52 -26.20 -28.53
N LYS A 5 42.63 -25.75 -29.42
CA LYS A 5 41.71 -24.61 -29.14
C LYS A 5 40.30 -25.01 -28.71
N LEU A 6 39.95 -26.31 -28.75
CA LEU A 6 38.57 -26.75 -28.49
C LEU A 6 38.24 -27.06 -27.02
N PHE A 7 39.25 -27.21 -26.15
CA PHE A 7 39.02 -27.65 -24.76
C PHE A 7 38.89 -26.51 -23.73
N CYS A 8 39.17 -25.25 -24.10
CA CYS A 8 39.02 -24.12 -23.17
C CYS A 8 37.62 -23.50 -23.15
N ALA A 9 36.77 -23.78 -24.14
CA ALA A 9 35.44 -23.17 -24.24
C ALA A 9 34.35 -23.90 -23.43
N THR A 10 34.56 -25.17 -23.09
CA THR A 10 33.60 -25.99 -22.34
C THR A 10 33.77 -25.94 -20.82
N ALA A 11 34.90 -25.42 -20.31
CA ALA A 11 35.15 -25.33 -18.87
C ALA A 11 34.55 -24.06 -18.22
N VAL A 12 34.19 -23.03 -19.01
CA VAL A 12 33.66 -21.76 -18.48
C VAL A 12 32.14 -21.80 -18.24
N LEU A 13 31.43 -22.77 -18.82
CA LEU A 13 29.97 -22.93 -18.65
C LEU A 13 29.56 -23.76 -17.43
N ILE A 14 30.52 -24.34 -16.68
CA ILE A 14 30.24 -25.18 -15.50
C ILE A 14 30.40 -24.39 -14.19
N ALA A 15 30.84 -23.13 -14.26
CA ALA A 15 31.09 -22.28 -13.09
C ALA A 15 30.06 -21.15 -12.92
N ILE A 16 28.84 -21.30 -13.44
CA ILE A 16 27.73 -20.47 -12.97
C ILE A 16 27.21 -21.15 -11.71
N PRO A 17 27.45 -20.62 -10.50
CA PRO A 17 26.78 -21.15 -9.33
C PRO A 17 25.28 -21.05 -9.59
N THR A 18 24.61 -22.19 -9.74
CA THR A 18 23.16 -22.33 -9.65
C THR A 18 22.70 -22.16 -8.21
N ALA A 19 23.30 -21.23 -7.48
CA ALA A 19 22.68 -20.65 -6.32
C ALA A 19 21.63 -19.68 -6.87
N SER A 20 20.49 -20.22 -7.31
CA SER A 20 19.27 -19.43 -7.19
C SER A 20 19.19 -19.12 -5.70
N MET A 21 19.51 -17.88 -5.32
CA MET A 21 19.17 -17.44 -3.98
C MET A 21 17.66 -17.63 -3.91
N ALA A 22 17.21 -18.60 -3.11
CA ALA A 22 15.79 -18.76 -2.84
C ALA A 22 15.29 -17.37 -2.46
N TYR A 23 14.33 -16.85 -3.24
CA TYR A 23 13.72 -15.56 -2.94
C TYR A 23 13.28 -15.65 -1.48
N GLY A 24 13.98 -14.94 -0.61
CA GLY A 24 13.73 -14.99 0.83
C GLY A 24 12.37 -14.38 1.05
N VAL A 25 11.36 -15.23 1.24
CA VAL A 25 10.03 -14.77 1.63
C VAL A 25 10.20 -14.17 3.02
N GLY A 26 9.88 -12.89 3.13
CA GLY A 26 9.87 -12.18 4.39
C GLY A 26 8.88 -12.77 5.39
N TYR A 27 9.02 -12.40 6.66
CA TYR A 27 7.98 -12.64 7.67
C TYR A 27 7.20 -11.33 7.83
N PRO A 28 5.94 -11.26 7.36
CA PRO A 28 5.18 -10.04 7.50
C PRO A 28 4.81 -9.82 8.97
N ASP A 29 4.96 -8.57 9.42
CA ASP A 29 4.44 -8.09 10.70
C ASP A 29 3.08 -7.42 10.46
N THR A 30 2.21 -7.47 11.46
CA THR A 30 0.93 -6.75 11.46
C THR A 30 1.01 -5.57 12.43
N TYR A 31 0.74 -4.39 11.90
CA TYR A 31 0.57 -3.14 12.62
C TYR A 31 -0.92 -2.93 12.83
N SER A 32 -1.39 -3.20 14.04
CA SER A 32 -2.82 -3.18 14.36
C SER A 32 -3.30 -1.84 14.89
N ASP A 33 -4.59 -1.60 14.73
CA ASP A 33 -5.32 -0.46 15.31
C ASP A 33 -4.77 0.91 14.90
N LEU A 34 -4.35 1.02 13.62
CA LEU A 34 -3.91 2.28 13.05
C LEU A 34 -5.12 3.17 12.80
N LEU A 35 -5.11 4.36 13.41
CA LEU A 35 -6.26 5.24 13.45
C LEU A 35 -5.99 6.59 12.80
N TRP A 36 -6.84 6.97 11.85
CA TRP A 36 -6.88 8.32 11.29
C TRP A 36 -8.23 8.95 11.55
N ARG A 37 -8.24 10.22 11.95
CA ARG A 37 -9.42 11.06 11.79
C ARG A 37 -9.57 11.45 10.32
N VAL A 38 -10.80 11.38 9.84
CA VAL A 38 -11.17 11.65 8.46
C VAL A 38 -12.03 12.91 8.41
N SER A 39 -11.74 13.78 7.45
CA SER A 39 -12.60 14.90 7.08
C SER A 39 -12.80 14.87 5.58
N SER A 40 -14.05 14.96 5.12
CA SER A 40 -14.39 15.05 3.70
C SER A 40 -15.70 15.81 3.50
N ASN A 41 -15.84 16.45 2.35
CA ASN A 41 -17.07 17.06 1.89
C ASN A 41 -17.73 16.26 0.75
N VAL A 42 -17.24 15.06 0.45
CA VAL A 42 -17.78 14.21 -0.61
C VAL A 42 -19.18 13.72 -0.22
N PRO A 43 -20.20 13.92 -1.09
CA PRO A 43 -21.54 13.40 -0.84
C PRO A 43 -21.52 11.89 -0.59
N GLY A 44 -22.23 11.44 0.43
CA GLY A 44 -22.20 10.03 0.82
C GLY A 44 -20.97 9.63 1.65
N LEU A 45 -20.01 10.53 1.92
CA LEU A 45 -18.87 10.26 2.81
C LEU A 45 -18.61 11.39 3.82
N SER A 46 -19.37 12.49 3.76
CA SER A 46 -19.20 13.66 4.63
C SER A 46 -19.47 13.41 6.13
N GLY A 47 -20.16 12.31 6.46
CA GLY A 47 -20.40 11.87 7.82
C GLY A 47 -19.38 10.86 8.36
N CYS A 48 -18.34 10.54 7.57
CA CYS A 48 -17.28 9.63 7.95
C CYS A 48 -16.18 10.36 8.72
N THR A 49 -15.88 9.88 9.92
CA THR A 49 -15.03 10.61 10.88
C THR A 49 -13.72 9.90 11.20
N GLU A 50 -13.64 8.60 10.92
CA GLU A 50 -12.52 7.79 11.37
C GLU A 50 -12.24 6.64 10.43
N LEU A 51 -10.96 6.43 10.09
CA LEU A 51 -10.46 5.29 9.36
C LEU A 51 -9.61 4.47 10.33
N GLN A 52 -10.08 3.28 10.66
CA GLN A 52 -9.41 2.33 11.54
C GLN A 52 -9.00 1.12 10.72
N VAL A 53 -7.70 0.83 10.67
CA VAL A 53 -7.17 -0.24 9.83
C VAL A 53 -6.03 -0.97 10.51
N ASP A 54 -5.84 -2.21 10.07
CA ASP A 54 -4.61 -2.93 10.28
C ASP A 54 -3.78 -2.88 8.98
N ALA A 55 -2.46 -2.86 9.13
CA ALA A 55 -1.53 -2.95 8.01
C ALA A 55 -0.63 -4.17 8.19
N THR A 56 -0.36 -4.92 7.13
CA THR A 56 0.52 -6.08 7.16
C THR A 56 1.59 -5.99 6.07
N GLY A 57 2.85 -6.22 6.43
CA GLY A 57 3.96 -6.27 5.49
C GLY A 57 5.30 -6.54 6.17
N ASP A 58 6.32 -6.88 5.39
CA ASP A 58 7.71 -7.00 5.88
C ASP A 58 8.48 -5.73 5.51
N LEU A 59 8.53 -4.78 6.46
CA LEU A 59 9.23 -3.51 6.25
C LEU A 59 10.77 -3.63 6.20
N ASN A 60 11.33 -4.78 6.56
CA ASN A 60 12.77 -5.04 6.41
C ASN A 60 13.13 -5.45 4.98
N LYS A 61 12.17 -5.99 4.22
CA LYS A 61 12.37 -6.49 2.86
C LYS A 61 11.64 -5.69 1.78
N SER A 62 10.59 -4.95 2.14
CA SER A 62 9.79 -4.15 1.22
C SER A 62 9.26 -2.90 1.88
N SER A 63 9.06 -1.81 1.14
CA SER A 63 8.38 -0.63 1.68
C SER A 63 6.85 -0.72 1.59
N LYS A 64 6.29 -1.87 1.19
CA LYS A 64 4.87 -2.06 0.89
C LYS A 64 4.11 -2.68 2.06
N LEU A 65 2.88 -2.22 2.25
CA LEU A 65 1.91 -2.71 3.22
C LEU A 65 0.61 -3.06 2.52
N SER A 66 -0.04 -4.15 2.95
CA SER A 66 -1.44 -4.42 2.66
C SER A 66 -2.28 -3.87 3.81
N ILE A 67 -3.37 -3.16 3.49
CA ILE A 67 -4.21 -2.49 4.49
C ILE A 67 -5.62 -3.05 4.42
N TYR A 68 -6.25 -3.29 5.57
CA TYR A 68 -7.64 -3.70 5.68
C TYR A 68 -8.27 -3.16 6.96
N GLY A 69 -9.56 -2.87 6.95
CA GLY A 69 -10.27 -2.32 8.11
C GLY A 69 -11.59 -1.67 7.74
N ALA A 70 -11.91 -0.55 8.38
CA ALA A 70 -13.17 0.16 8.17
C ALA A 70 -13.04 1.68 8.21
N LEU A 71 -13.86 2.34 7.40
CA LEU A 71 -14.15 3.77 7.48
C LEU A 71 -15.47 3.94 8.24
N ASN A 72 -15.39 4.47 9.45
CA ASN A 72 -16.51 4.68 10.34
C ASN A 72 -17.29 5.95 9.95
N CYS A 73 -18.58 5.76 9.66
CA CYS A 73 -19.53 6.76 9.16
C CYS A 73 -20.81 6.76 9.99
N PRO A 74 -20.74 7.19 11.26
CA PRO A 74 -21.83 7.05 12.23
C PRO A 74 -23.13 7.76 11.81
N GLN A 75 -23.03 8.77 10.94
CA GLN A 75 -24.18 9.54 10.47
C GLN A 75 -24.88 8.93 9.24
N GLN A 76 -24.46 7.75 8.76
CA GLN A 76 -25.04 7.11 7.58
C GLN A 76 -25.76 5.80 7.89
N GLN A 77 -26.81 5.51 7.11
CA GLN A 77 -27.50 4.21 7.14
C GLN A 77 -26.53 3.11 6.70
N GLY A 78 -25.90 2.43 7.65
CA GLY A 78 -24.88 1.41 7.42
C GLY A 78 -23.70 1.45 8.40
N GLY A 79 -23.49 2.56 9.10
CA GLY A 79 -22.53 2.69 10.20
C GLY A 79 -21.06 2.79 9.78
N SER A 80 -20.56 1.87 8.94
CA SER A 80 -19.17 1.85 8.46
C SER A 80 -19.06 1.24 7.06
N TYR A 81 -18.06 1.68 6.29
CA TYR A 81 -17.65 1.03 5.04
C TYR A 81 -16.42 0.17 5.28
N GLY A 82 -16.43 -1.08 4.80
CA GLY A 82 -15.21 -1.88 4.75
C GLY A 82 -14.18 -1.22 3.83
N VAL A 83 -12.90 -1.27 4.24
CA VAL A 83 -11.79 -0.75 3.44
C VAL A 83 -10.72 -1.81 3.22
N VAL A 84 -10.13 -1.81 2.03
CA VAL A 84 -9.00 -2.67 1.67
C VAL A 84 -8.10 -1.96 0.68
N GLY A 85 -6.81 -2.16 0.75
CA GLY A 85 -5.90 -1.62 -0.24
C GLY A 85 -4.46 -1.84 0.12
N GLY A 86 -3.62 -0.88 -0.27
CA GLY A 86 -2.20 -0.95 0.00
C GLY A 86 -1.60 0.42 0.26
N ALA A 87 -0.44 0.40 0.88
CA ALA A 87 0.37 1.57 1.06
C ALA A 87 1.84 1.25 0.79
N TYR A 88 2.64 2.29 0.59
CA TYR A 88 4.08 2.16 0.55
C TYR A 88 4.79 3.42 1.03
N PHE A 89 5.99 3.23 1.59
CA PHE A 89 6.92 4.33 1.85
C PHE A 89 7.75 4.63 0.59
N GLY A 90 7.70 5.88 0.16
CA GLY A 90 8.57 6.41 -0.89
C GLY A 90 10.02 6.55 -0.38
N SER A 91 10.97 6.61 -1.31
CA SER A 91 12.39 6.80 -0.97
C SER A 91 12.69 8.14 -0.30
N ASP A 92 11.76 9.10 -0.41
CA ASP A 92 11.80 10.40 0.24
C ASP A 92 11.14 10.40 1.64
N GLY A 93 10.78 9.23 2.15
CA GLY A 93 10.13 9.07 3.45
C GLY A 93 8.63 9.38 3.45
N SER A 94 8.05 9.70 2.28
CA SER A 94 6.62 9.98 2.17
C SER A 94 5.79 8.70 2.23
N PHE A 95 4.64 8.76 2.90
CA PHE A 95 3.72 7.62 2.97
C PHE A 95 2.62 7.77 1.91
N ASN A 96 2.48 6.77 1.04
CA ASN A 96 1.49 6.77 -0.03
C ASN A 96 0.51 5.63 0.23
N MET A 97 -0.79 5.92 0.14
CA MET A 97 -1.83 4.96 0.47
C MET A 97 -2.96 5.04 -0.55
N THR A 98 -3.45 3.88 -0.97
CA THR A 98 -4.62 3.75 -1.84
C THR A 98 -5.55 2.69 -1.27
N LEU A 99 -6.77 3.09 -0.95
CA LEU A 99 -7.78 2.23 -0.34
C LEU A 99 -9.03 2.20 -1.21
N ILE A 100 -9.61 1.03 -1.37
CA ILE A 100 -10.98 0.85 -1.84
C ILE A 100 -11.88 0.99 -0.61
N VAL A 101 -12.86 1.88 -0.68
CA VAL A 101 -13.83 2.17 0.37
C VAL A 101 -15.20 1.73 -0.11
N GLY A 102 -15.78 0.74 0.57
CA GLY A 102 -17.02 0.09 0.11
C GLY A 102 -16.80 -0.61 -1.24
N SER A 103 -17.78 -0.50 -2.14
CA SER A 103 -17.76 -1.20 -3.44
C SER A 103 -17.43 -0.30 -4.63
N SER A 104 -17.43 1.03 -4.46
CA SER A 104 -17.46 1.95 -5.60
C SER A 104 -16.51 3.14 -5.53
N THR A 105 -15.73 3.25 -4.45
CA THR A 105 -14.95 4.45 -4.18
C THR A 105 -13.51 4.07 -3.85
N THR A 106 -12.56 4.84 -4.36
CA THR A 106 -11.14 4.73 -4.03
C THR A 106 -10.69 6.00 -3.32
N LEU A 107 -10.01 5.88 -2.20
CA LEU A 107 -9.30 6.94 -1.50
C LEU A 107 -7.82 6.86 -1.86
N GLU A 108 -7.27 7.93 -2.43
CA GLU A 108 -5.85 8.04 -2.72
C GLU A 108 -5.23 9.15 -1.88
N CYS A 109 -4.21 8.80 -1.11
CA CYS A 109 -3.45 9.68 -0.25
C CYS A 109 -1.99 9.64 -0.71
N THR A 110 -1.61 10.57 -1.57
CA THR A 110 -0.23 10.65 -2.06
C THR A 110 0.59 11.53 -1.13
N ARG A 111 1.80 11.07 -0.82
CA ARG A 111 2.81 11.82 -0.07
C ARG A 111 2.32 12.39 1.26
N LEU A 112 1.63 11.58 2.06
CA LEU A 112 1.33 11.92 3.45
C LEU A 112 2.65 12.25 4.17
N SER A 113 2.58 13.28 5.02
CA SER A 113 3.76 13.80 5.73
C SER A 113 4.35 12.76 6.71
N SER A 114 5.49 13.08 7.31
CA SER A 114 6.15 12.20 8.28
C SER A 114 5.29 11.85 9.51
N SER A 115 4.19 12.57 9.76
CA SER A 115 3.17 12.24 10.77
C SER A 115 2.00 11.41 10.22
N LEU A 116 2.17 10.76 9.07
CA LEU A 116 1.14 9.97 8.37
C LEU A 116 -0.16 10.75 8.11
N SER A 117 -0.10 12.07 8.08
CA SER A 117 -1.24 12.96 7.94
C SER A 117 -1.13 13.83 6.69
N GLY A 118 -2.26 14.18 6.08
CA GLY A 118 -2.28 14.98 4.86
C GLY A 118 -3.54 14.85 4.02
N SER A 119 -3.48 15.47 2.84
CA SER A 119 -4.58 15.51 1.89
C SER A 119 -4.70 14.22 1.09
N CYS A 120 -5.94 13.86 0.78
CA CYS A 120 -6.31 12.73 -0.04
C CYS A 120 -7.42 13.12 -1.01
N VAL A 121 -7.68 12.26 -1.98
CA VAL A 121 -8.72 12.45 -2.99
C VAL A 121 -9.54 11.18 -3.13
N TYR A 122 -10.86 11.33 -3.15
CA TYR A 122 -11.77 10.24 -3.49
C TYR A 122 -12.01 10.21 -4.99
N TYR A 123 -12.05 9.01 -5.54
CA TYR A 123 -12.41 8.71 -6.93
C TYR A 123 -13.51 7.66 -6.97
N ASN A 124 -14.34 7.69 -8.01
CA ASN A 124 -15.27 6.60 -8.30
C ASN A 124 -14.59 5.47 -9.09
N THR A 125 -15.33 4.39 -9.38
CA THR A 125 -14.82 3.24 -10.15
C THR A 125 -14.42 3.56 -11.59
N SER A 126 -14.88 4.67 -12.17
CA SER A 126 -14.45 5.13 -13.49
C SER A 126 -13.21 6.02 -13.43
N GLY A 127 -12.63 6.25 -12.24
CA GLY A 127 -11.47 7.13 -12.04
C GLY A 127 -11.81 8.63 -12.01
N ALA A 128 -13.09 8.99 -11.96
CA ALA A 128 -13.50 10.38 -11.85
C ALA A 128 -13.37 10.86 -10.40
N THR A 129 -12.79 12.05 -10.21
CA THR A 129 -12.64 12.68 -8.91
C THR A 129 -14.01 12.99 -8.30
N LEU A 130 -14.26 12.49 -7.09
CA LEU A 130 -15.43 12.80 -6.28
C LEU A 130 -15.20 14.01 -5.39
N GLY A 131 -13.98 14.20 -4.90
CA GLY A 131 -13.60 15.36 -4.09
C GLY A 131 -12.50 15.08 -3.08
N PRO A 132 -12.10 16.10 -2.32
CA PRO A 132 -11.00 16.00 -1.37
C PRO A 132 -11.42 15.30 -0.06
N ALA A 133 -10.40 14.78 0.61
CA ALA A 133 -10.44 14.37 1.99
C ALA A 133 -9.14 14.77 2.69
N TYR A 134 -9.14 14.77 4.01
CA TYR A 134 -7.97 14.98 4.82
C TYR A 134 -7.90 13.93 5.93
N LEU A 135 -6.73 13.32 6.08
CA LEU A 135 -6.45 12.34 7.11
C LEU A 135 -5.49 12.91 8.16
N THR A 136 -5.83 12.69 9.42
CA THR A 136 -4.97 13.06 10.56
C THR A 136 -4.74 11.82 11.41
N PHE A 137 -3.51 11.32 11.40
CA PHE A 137 -3.09 10.18 12.22
C PHE A 137 -3.22 10.50 13.71
N ARG A 138 -3.54 9.49 14.51
CA ARG A 138 -3.85 9.62 15.94
C ARG A 138 -2.87 8.88 16.82
#